data_AF-A0AAF0TWU5-F1
#
_entry.id   AF-A0AAF0TWU5-F1
#
_cell.length_a   1.000
_cell.length_b   1.000
_cell.length_c   1.000
_cell.angle_alpha   90.00
_cell.angle_beta   90.00
_cell.angle_gamma   90.00
#
_symmetry.space_group_name_H-M   'P 1'
#
loop_
_entity.id
_entity.type
_entity.pdbx_description
1 polymer ?
#
loop_
_entity_poly.entity_id
_entity_poly.type
_entity_poly.pdbx_seq_one_letter_code
_entity_poly.pdbx_strand_id
1 'polypeptide(L)'
;MRMNPPEFYGSKMNEDPQEFIDEVHKMLDIMGVTPVEKAELAAYQLKGVAQVWFNQWKETRTEEMDLIQWERFKNAFLDRFFPIEMREAKVLGFIKLRQDSMSVKEYALRL
;
A
#
# COMPACT_ATOMS: atom_id res chain seq x y z
N MET A 1 8.35 -4.54 -21.98
CA MET A 1 7.32 -4.84 -20.95
C MET A 1 6.82 -3.50 -20.43
N ARG A 2 5.53 -3.19 -20.57
CA ARG A 2 4.95 -1.96 -20.03
C ARG A 2 4.37 -2.30 -18.65
N MET A 3 5.06 -1.89 -17.59
CA MET A 3 4.51 -1.94 -16.24
C MET A 3 3.66 -0.69 -16.04
N ASN A 4 2.38 -0.88 -15.70
CA ASN A 4 1.48 0.20 -15.31
C ASN A 4 1.31 0.11 -13.80
N PRO A 5 2.14 0.81 -13.01
CA PRO A 5 2.00 0.76 -11.57
C PRO A 5 0.65 1.33 -11.12
N PRO A 6 0.05 0.77 -10.05
CA PRO A 6 -1.20 1.29 -9.52
C PRO A 6 -0.96 2.67 -8.91
N GLU A 7 -1.96 3.54 -8.99
CA GLU A 7 -1.98 4.82 -8.30
C GLU A 7 -2.77 4.71 -7.00
N PHE A 8 -2.38 5.49 -5.98
CA PHE A 8 -3.11 5.55 -4.71
C PHE A 8 -3.40 6.99 -4.32
N TYR A 9 -4.69 7.32 -4.17
CA TYR A 9 -5.18 8.67 -3.90
C TYR A 9 -5.36 8.90 -2.40
N GLY A 10 -5.61 7.84 -1.62
CA GLY A 10 -5.83 7.89 -0.17
C GLY A 10 -7.19 8.46 0.21
N SER A 11 -8.10 8.62 -0.76
CA SER A 11 -9.43 9.20 -0.58
C SER A 11 -10.54 8.42 -1.28
N LYS A 12 -10.22 7.41 -2.08
CA LYS A 12 -11.24 6.58 -2.76
C LYS A 12 -11.66 5.43 -1.85
N MET A 13 -12.96 5.14 -1.83
CA MET A 13 -13.52 4.09 -0.95
C MET A 13 -13.06 2.67 -1.30
N ASN A 14 -12.64 2.44 -2.53
CA ASN A 14 -12.27 1.13 -3.05
C ASN A 14 -10.75 0.94 -3.17
N GLU A 15 -9.95 1.82 -2.57
CA GLU A 15 -8.50 1.65 -2.52
C GLU A 15 -8.13 0.74 -1.36
N ASP A 16 -7.33 -0.30 -1.63
CA ASP A 16 -6.70 -1.12 -0.61
C ASP A 16 -5.22 -0.68 -0.47
N PRO A 17 -4.82 -0.07 0.66
CA PRO A 17 -3.45 0.38 0.85
C PRO A 17 -2.43 -0.77 0.87
N GLN A 18 -2.84 -1.96 1.33
CA GLN A 18 -1.97 -3.13 1.35
C GLN A 18 -1.74 -3.63 -0.08
N GLU A 19 -2.80 -3.74 -0.87
CA GLU A 19 -2.70 -4.16 -2.28
C GLU A 19 -1.81 -3.21 -3.09
N PHE A 20 -1.95 -1.89 -2.88
CA PHE A 20 -1.08 -0.89 -3.51
C PHE A 20 0.39 -1.13 -3.19
N ILE A 21 0.74 -1.31 -1.90
CA ILE A 21 2.13 -1.55 -1.48
C ILE A 21 2.67 -2.84 -2.08
N ASP A 22 1.88 -3.92 -2.06
CA ASP A 22 2.31 -5.24 -2.52
C ASP A 22 2.59 -5.24 -4.04
N GLU A 23 1.70 -4.66 -4.84
CA GLU A 23 1.88 -4.60 -6.30
C GLU A 23 3.04 -3.68 -6.70
N VAL A 24 3.15 -2.50 -6.08
CA VAL A 24 4.30 -1.60 -6.31
C VAL A 24 5.61 -2.27 -5.92
N HIS A 25 5.66 -2.94 -4.75
CA HIS A 25 6.87 -3.62 -4.30
C HIS A 25 7.30 -4.71 -5.27
N LYS A 26 6.36 -5.56 -5.71
CA LYS A 26 6.59 -6.64 -6.67
C LYS A 26 7.17 -6.14 -8.00
N MET A 27 6.64 -5.05 -8.55
CA MET A 27 7.20 -4.47 -9.78
C MET A 27 8.61 -3.93 -9.57
N LEU A 28 8.83 -3.18 -8.48
CA LEU A 28 10.13 -2.56 -8.21
C LEU A 28 11.20 -3.60 -7.84
N ASP A 29 10.82 -4.71 -7.21
CA ASP A 29 11.68 -5.88 -6.98
C ASP A 29 12.17 -6.48 -8.30
N ILE A 30 11.28 -6.67 -9.26
CA ILE A 30 11.63 -7.20 -10.59
C ILE A 30 12.59 -6.26 -11.32
N MET A 31 12.46 -4.95 -11.11
CA MET A 31 13.34 -3.94 -11.71
C MET A 31 14.73 -3.87 -11.07
N GLY A 32 14.94 -4.49 -9.90
CA GLY A 32 16.23 -4.51 -9.21
C GLY A 32 16.69 -3.15 -8.68
N VAL A 33 15.75 -2.24 -8.40
CA VAL A 33 16.07 -0.89 -7.89
C VAL A 33 16.42 -0.92 -6.40
N THR A 34 17.20 0.05 -5.95
CA THR A 34 17.65 0.17 -4.57
C THR A 34 16.49 0.49 -3.62
N PRO A 35 16.61 0.20 -2.30
CA PRO A 35 15.56 0.52 -1.34
C PRO A 35 15.14 2.00 -1.29
N VAL A 36 16.05 2.93 -1.62
CA VAL A 36 15.76 4.36 -1.68
C VAL A 36 14.95 4.68 -2.93
N GLU A 37 15.40 4.21 -4.10
CA GLU A 37 14.66 4.35 -5.36
C GLU A 37 13.26 3.73 -5.28
N LYS A 38 13.11 2.62 -4.55
CA LYS A 38 11.80 2.02 -4.30
C LYS A 38 10.84 2.99 -3.62
N ALA A 39 11.29 3.64 -2.55
CA ALA A 39 10.48 4.60 -1.81
C ALA A 39 10.11 5.81 -2.68
N GLU A 40 11.05 6.32 -3.47
CA GLU A 40 10.81 7.45 -4.37
C GLU A 40 9.82 7.10 -5.49
N LEU A 41 9.98 5.95 -6.13
CA LEU A 41 9.09 5.49 -7.20
C LEU A 41 7.68 5.14 -6.69
N ALA A 42 7.56 4.58 -5.48
CA ALA A 42 6.27 4.36 -4.86
C ALA A 42 5.58 5.68 -4.47
N ALA A 43 6.33 6.63 -3.91
CA ALA A 43 5.82 7.96 -3.61
C ALA A 43 5.32 8.71 -4.86
N TYR A 44 5.97 8.49 -6.01
CA TYR A 44 5.54 9.06 -7.30
C TYR A 44 4.15 8.57 -7.75
N GLN A 45 3.75 7.35 -7.34
CA GLN A 45 2.42 6.80 -7.61
C GLN A 45 1.33 7.34 -6.68
N LEU A 46 1.71 8.04 -5.61
CA LEU A 46 0.74 8.69 -4.73
C LEU A 46 0.14 9.91 -5.42
N LYS A 47 -1.18 10.05 -5.34
CA LYS A 47 -1.96 11.17 -5.88
C LYS A 47 -2.83 11.77 -4.77
N GLY A 48 -3.40 12.95 -5.03
CA GLY A 48 -4.41 13.55 -4.14
C GLY A 48 -3.96 13.65 -2.67
N VAL A 49 -4.77 13.09 -1.77
CA VAL A 49 -4.53 13.14 -0.31
C VAL A 49 -3.25 12.43 0.08
N ALA A 50 -2.95 11.29 -0.55
CA ALA A 50 -1.74 10.53 -0.28
C ALA A 50 -0.47 11.29 -0.67
N GLN A 51 -0.48 12.00 -1.79
CA GLN A 51 0.64 12.84 -2.20
C GLN A 51 0.89 14.00 -1.22
N VAL A 52 -0.18 14.69 -0.81
CA VAL A 52 -0.09 15.80 0.14
C VAL A 52 0.48 15.31 1.48
N TRP A 53 -0.02 14.17 1.98
CA TRP A 53 0.51 13.56 3.20
C TRP A 53 1.99 13.23 3.09
N PHE A 54 2.43 12.62 1.98
CA PHE A 54 3.83 12.22 1.82
C PHE A 54 4.77 13.43 1.85
N ASN A 55 4.37 14.54 1.21
CA ASN A 55 5.15 15.78 1.22
C ASN A 55 5.28 16.33 2.65
N GLN A 56 4.19 16.40 3.40
CA GLN A 56 4.20 16.83 4.80
C GLN A 56 5.05 15.90 5.67
N TRP A 57 4.90 14.59 5.50
CA TRP A 57 5.68 13.58 6.23
C TRP A 57 7.17 13.63 5.89
N LYS A 58 7.55 14.05 4.68
CA LYS A 58 8.93 14.33 4.29
C LYS A 58 9.46 15.61 4.96
N GLU A 59 8.69 16.69 4.96
CA GLU A 59 9.06 17.99 5.55
C GLU A 59 9.25 17.95 7.07
N THR A 60 8.50 17.10 7.78
CA THR A 60 8.67 16.93 9.24
C THR A 60 10.00 16.31 9.66
N ARG A 61 10.85 15.89 8.71
CA ARG A 61 12.14 15.28 8.99
C ARG A 61 13.22 16.34 8.89
N THR A 62 13.82 16.64 10.03
CA THR A 62 14.75 17.76 10.27
C THR A 62 16.14 17.60 9.65
N GLU A 63 16.43 16.49 8.96
CA GLU A 63 17.71 16.28 8.30
C GLU A 63 17.51 15.91 6.82
N GLU A 64 17.99 16.78 5.94
CA GLU A 64 18.04 16.58 4.47
C GLU A 64 18.85 15.34 4.06
N MET A 65 19.57 14.70 5.00
CA MET A 65 20.47 13.58 4.76
C MET A 65 19.88 12.19 5.04
N ASP A 66 18.68 12.09 5.63
CA ASP A 66 18.11 10.81 6.00
C ASP A 66 17.26 10.25 4.84
N LEU A 67 17.93 9.58 3.90
CA LEU A 67 17.30 8.96 2.73
C LEU A 67 16.13 8.07 3.18
N ILE A 68 14.96 8.26 2.56
CA ILE A 68 13.77 7.48 2.88
C ILE A 68 13.96 6.06 2.34
N GLN A 69 14.38 5.15 3.21
CA GLN A 69 14.44 3.72 2.90
C GLN A 69 13.03 3.15 2.70
N TRP A 70 12.91 2.16 1.80
CA TRP A 70 11.66 1.46 1.48
C TRP A 70 10.85 1.06 2.73
N GLU A 71 11.47 0.38 3.69
CA GLU A 71 10.76 -0.09 4.89
C GLU A 71 10.19 1.06 5.73
N ARG A 72 10.90 2.20 5.79
CA ARG A 72 10.42 3.37 6.51
C ARG A 72 9.24 4.03 5.80
N PHE A 73 9.29 4.11 4.46
CA PHE A 73 8.15 4.54 3.66
C PHE A 73 6.94 3.62 3.85
N LYS A 74 7.13 2.31 3.68
CA LYS A 74 6.09 1.29 3.78
C LYS A 74 5.37 1.35 5.13
N ASN A 75 6.13 1.39 6.23
CA ASN A 75 5.55 1.43 7.56
C ASN A 75 4.73 2.71 7.79
N ALA A 76 5.29 3.88 7.45
CA ALA A 76 4.56 5.13 7.63
C ALA A 76 3.32 5.24 6.74
N PHE A 77 3.39 4.69 5.53
CA PHE A 77 2.24 4.62 4.62
C PHE A 77 1.13 3.73 5.21
N LEU A 78 1.46 2.53 5.66
CA LEU A 78 0.48 1.60 6.24
C LEU A 78 -0.09 2.13 7.56
N ASP A 79 0.72 2.78 8.40
CA ASP A 79 0.24 3.42 9.62
C ASP A 79 -0.76 4.54 9.31
N ARG A 80 -0.55 5.29 8.22
CA ARG A 80 -1.43 6.38 7.81
C ARG A 80 -2.72 5.90 7.16
N PHE A 81 -2.63 4.97 6.22
CA PHE A 81 -3.72 4.63 5.30
C PHE A 81 -4.35 3.27 5.57
N PHE A 82 -3.69 2.39 6.32
CA PHE A 82 -4.22 1.09 6.72
C PHE A 82 -4.33 0.97 8.24
N PRO A 83 -5.15 1.82 8.89
CA PRO A 83 -5.23 1.87 10.36
C PRO A 83 -5.75 0.55 10.94
N ILE A 84 -5.52 0.36 12.24
CA ILE A 84 -5.78 -0.93 12.90
C ILE A 84 -7.22 -1.41 12.75
N GLU A 85 -8.19 -0.49 12.75
CA GLU A 85 -9.61 -0.79 12.59
C GLU A 85 -9.91 -1.39 11.21
N MET A 86 -9.22 -0.92 10.17
CA MET A 86 -9.35 -1.48 8.82
C MET A 86 -8.72 -2.87 8.75
N ARG A 87 -7.57 -3.07 9.41
CA ARG A 87 -6.91 -4.39 9.51
C ARG A 87 -7.80 -5.39 10.26
N GLU A 88 -8.35 -4.98 11.39
CA GLU A 88 -9.26 -5.79 12.20
C GLU A 88 -10.55 -6.09 11.45
N ALA A 89 -11.13 -5.13 10.73
CA ALA A 89 -12.30 -5.37 9.89
C ALA A 89 -12.01 -6.42 8.80
N LYS A 90 -10.83 -6.39 8.18
CA LYS A 90 -10.39 -7.38 7.19
C LYS A 90 -10.23 -8.78 7.82
N VAL A 91 -9.60 -8.86 8.98
CA VAL A 91 -9.46 -10.12 9.75
C VAL A 91 -10.84 -10.67 10.17
N LEU A 92 -11.73 -9.82 10.68
CA LEU A 92 -13.07 -10.21 11.07
C LEU A 92 -13.90 -10.65 9.86
N GLY A 93 -13.74 -9.99 8.72
CA GLY A 93 -14.34 -10.39 7.45
C GLY A 93 -13.90 -11.81 7.05
N PHE A 94 -12.61 -12.09 7.15
CA PHE A 94 -12.06 -13.42 6.89
C PHE A 94 -12.56 -14.49 7.88
N ILE A 95 -12.57 -14.20 9.20
CA ILE A 95 -13.07 -15.13 10.23
C ILE A 95 -14.57 -15.41 10.04
N LYS A 96 -15.35 -14.41 9.64
CA LYS A 96 -16.79 -14.55 9.38
C LYS A 96 -17.09 -15.16 8.02
N LEU A 97 -16.12 -15.24 7.12
CA LEU A 97 -16.30 -15.84 5.81
C LEU A 97 -16.54 -17.34 6.00
N ARG A 98 -17.77 -17.76 5.68
CA ARG A 98 -18.17 -19.16 5.68
C ARG A 98 -18.56 -19.55 4.27
N GLN A 99 -18.27 -20.79 3.91
CA GLN A 99 -18.67 -21.32 2.62
C GLN A 99 -20.19 -21.34 2.47
N ASP A 100 -20.92 -21.72 3.51
CA ASP A 100 -22.39 -21.81 3.53
C ASP A 100 -22.94 -22.44 2.24
N SER A 101 -23.76 -21.70 1.47
CA SER A 101 -24.34 -22.15 0.19
C SER A 101 -23.44 -21.91 -1.03
N MET A 102 -22.24 -21.35 -0.85
CA MET A 102 -21.29 -21.09 -1.92
C MET A 102 -20.63 -22.40 -2.37
N SER A 103 -20.43 -22.53 -3.68
CA SER A 103 -19.55 -23.57 -4.19
C SER A 103 -18.11 -23.36 -3.68
N VAL A 104 -17.33 -24.43 -3.62
CA VAL A 104 -15.91 -24.35 -3.22
C VAL A 104 -15.15 -23.34 -4.07
N LYS A 105 -15.48 -23.24 -5.36
CA LYS A 105 -14.88 -22.27 -6.30
C LYS A 105 -15.23 -20.82 -5.94
N GLU A 106 -16.50 -20.53 -5.63
CA GLU A 106 -16.93 -19.19 -5.25
C GLU A 106 -16.35 -18.78 -3.90
N TYR A 107 -16.30 -19.71 -2.94
CA TYR A 107 -15.69 -19.47 -1.64
C TYR A 107 -14.19 -19.16 -1.79
N ALA A 108 -13.48 -19.92 -2.62
CA ALA A 108 -12.06 -19.70 -2.90
C ALA A 108 -11.78 -18.33 -3.57
N LEU A 109 -12.74 -17.75 -4.29
CA LEU A 109 -12.61 -16.40 -4.86
C LEU A 109 -12.87 -15.27 -3.83
N ARG A 110 -13.38 -15.61 -2.64
CA ARG A 110 -13.61 -14.65 -1.54
C ARG A 110 -12.55 -14.73 -0.43
N LEU A 111 -11.69 -15.75 -0.45
CA LEU A 111 -10.49 -15.83 0.38
C LEU A 111 -9.49 -14.75 -0.07
#